data_AF-A0A2P6MJW8-F1
#
_entry.id   AF-A0A2P6MJW8-F1
#
_cell.length_a   1.000
_cell.length_b   1.000
_cell.length_c   1.000
_cell.angle_alpha   90.00
_cell.angle_beta   90.00
_cell.angle_gamma   90.00
#
_symmetry.space_group_name_H-M   'P 1'
#
loop_
_entity.id
_entity.type
_entity.pdbx_description
1 polymer ?
#
loop_
_entity_poly.entity_id
_entity_poly.type
_entity_poly.pdbx_seq_one_letter_code
_entity_poly.pdbx_strand_id
1 'polypeptide(L)' 'MTQYRLNQLETGKNYTAKELDSFVSTTDVVLLSSNEEQLFTDPDREYRVTGSYNGFFEHSSDNGEKYYRTKRAYIVEKT' A
#
# COMPACT_ATOMS: atom_id res chain seq x y z
N MET A 1 -24.68 -6.93 -4.18
CA MET A 1 -23.64 -7.52 -3.32
C MET A 1 -22.84 -6.37 -2.75
N THR A 2 -22.91 -6.17 -1.44
CA THR A 2 -22.17 -5.09 -0.76
C THR A 2 -20.70 -5.48 -0.77
N GLN A 3 -19.91 -4.94 -1.70
CA GLN A 3 -18.45 -5.06 -1.63
C GLN A 3 -18.01 -4.42 -0.32
N TYR A 4 -17.46 -5.22 0.60
CA TYR A 4 -16.74 -4.72 1.76
C TYR A 4 -15.55 -3.93 1.24
N ARG A 5 -15.72 -2.62 1.06
CA ARG A 5 -14.61 -1.73 0.72
C ARG A 5 -13.71 -1.65 1.95
N LEU A 6 -12.49 -2.14 1.80
CA LEU A 6 -11.44 -1.92 2.78
C LEU A 6 -11.18 -0.40 2.84
N ASN A 7 -11.35 0.21 4.01
CA ASN A 7 -11.01 1.63 4.21
C ASN A 7 -9.60 1.80 4.79
N GLN A 8 -9.03 0.73 5.33
CA GLN A 8 -7.71 0.70 5.95
C GLN A 8 -7.20 -0.74 5.99
N LEU A 9 -5.87 -0.89 5.87
CA LEU A 9 -5.19 -2.17 6.06
C LEU A 9 -4.73 -2.31 7.51
N GLU A 10 -4.85 -3.50 8.06
CA GLU A 10 -4.41 -3.80 9.42
C GLU A 10 -3.05 -4.49 9.41
N THR A 11 -2.12 -3.98 10.22
CA THR A 11 -0.80 -4.61 10.39
C THR A 11 -0.94 -6.01 10.97
N GLY A 12 -0.23 -6.96 10.37
CA GLY A 12 -0.28 -8.38 10.73
C GLY A 12 -1.33 -9.19 9.96
N LYS A 13 -2.27 -8.57 9.24
CA LYS A 13 -3.22 -9.28 8.38
C LYS A 13 -2.64 -9.53 6.99
N ASN A 14 -3.11 -10.61 6.38
CA ASN A 14 -2.86 -10.95 4.99
C ASN A 14 -4.02 -10.44 4.12
N TYR A 15 -3.68 -10.00 2.92
CA TYR A 15 -4.63 -9.62 1.88
C TYR A 15 -4.14 -10.15 0.55
N THR A 16 -5.06 -10.55 -0.32
CA THR A 16 -4.73 -10.91 -1.69
C THR A 16 -4.33 -9.69 -2.50
N ALA A 17 -3.54 -9.90 -3.57
CA ALA A 17 -3.19 -8.85 -4.52
C ALA A 17 -4.43 -8.15 -5.07
N LYS A 18 -5.51 -8.90 -5.32
CA LYS A 18 -6.80 -8.38 -5.79
C LYS A 18 -7.48 -7.45 -4.78
N GLU A 19 -7.43 -7.79 -3.49
CA GLU A 19 -7.96 -6.94 -2.42
C GLU A 19 -7.14 -5.66 -2.27
N LEU A 20 -5.81 -5.78 -2.33
CA LEU A 20 -4.90 -4.63 -2.29
C LEU A 20 -5.07 -3.71 -3.50
N ASP A 21 -5.23 -4.28 -4.70
CA ASP A 21 -5.50 -3.53 -5.94
C ASP A 21 -6.81 -2.74 -5.84
N SER A 22 -7.87 -3.40 -5.34
CA SER A 22 -9.17 -2.75 -5.10
C SER A 22 -9.05 -1.63 -4.06
N PHE A 23 -8.23 -1.83 -3.03
CA PHE A 23 -7.98 -0.85 -1.97
C PHE A 23 -7.24 0.40 -2.50
N VAL A 24 -6.13 0.22 -3.21
CA VAL A 24 -5.34 1.35 -3.75
C VAL A 24 -6.07 2.08 -4.88
N SER A 25 -6.96 1.39 -5.61
CA SER A 25 -7.80 2.00 -6.65
C SER A 25 -8.91 2.89 -6.09
N THR A 26 -9.28 2.70 -4.82
CA THR A 26 -10.37 3.43 -4.17
C THR A 26 -9.92 4.35 -3.04
N THR A 27 -8.66 4.23 -2.62
CA THR A 27 -8.08 5.00 -1.50
C THR A 27 -6.75 5.61 -1.94
N ASP A 28 -6.59 6.92 -1.72
CA ASP A 28 -5.33 7.60 -2.02
C ASP A 28 -4.26 7.25 -0.98
N VAL A 29 -3.49 6.19 -1.26
CA VAL A 29 -2.46 5.64 -0.37
C VAL A 29 -1.20 5.30 -1.16
N VAL A 30 -0.10 5.09 -0.44
CA VAL A 30 1.12 4.46 -0.97
C VAL A 30 1.18 3.03 -0.45
N LEU A 31 1.42 2.07 -1.35
CA LEU A 31 1.63 0.68 -1.01
C LEU A 31 3.02 0.27 -1.50
N LEU A 32 3.87 -0.21 -0.60
CA LEU A 32 5.23 -0.66 -0.91
C LEU A 32 5.38 -2.11 -0.49
N SER A 33 6.00 -2.92 -1.33
CA SER A 33 6.39 -4.27 -0.97
C SER A 33 7.84 -4.30 -0.49
N SER A 34 8.12 -5.02 0.59
CA SER A 34 9.47 -5.17 1.15
C SER A 34 10.32 -6.22 0.42
N ASN A 35 9.69 -7.17 -0.29
CA ASN A 35 10.36 -8.33 -0.86
C ASN A 35 9.96 -8.67 -2.31
N GLU A 36 9.21 -7.79 -2.97
CA GLU A 36 8.82 -7.97 -4.37
C GLU A 36 8.60 -6.62 -5.08
N GLU A 37 8.85 -6.55 -6.39
CA GLU A 37 8.72 -5.31 -7.15
C GLU A 37 7.32 -5.15 -7.78
N GLN A 38 6.60 -6.25 -8.05
CA GLN A 38 5.33 -6.24 -8.79
C GLN A 38 4.18 -6.90 -8.01
N LEU A 39 3.49 -6.08 -7.22
CA LEU A 39 2.43 -6.47 -6.28
C LEU A 39 1.17 -7.09 -6.93
N PHE A 40 0.86 -6.78 -8.19
CA PHE A 40 -0.43 -7.09 -8.83
C PHE A 40 -0.33 -8.04 -10.04
N THR A 41 0.74 -8.81 -10.12
CA THR A 41 0.96 -9.76 -11.24
C THR A 41 0.10 -11.01 -11.15
N ASP A 42 -0.19 -11.47 -9.93
CA ASP A 42 -1.00 -12.64 -9.64
C ASP A 42 -2.09 -12.24 -8.63
N PRO A 43 -3.38 -12.25 -9.02
CA PRO A 43 -4.46 -11.74 -8.20
C PRO A 43 -4.69 -12.54 -6.91
N ASP A 44 -4.29 -13.82 -6.90
CA ASP A 44 -4.53 -14.75 -5.78
C ASP A 44 -3.34 -14.78 -4.80
N ARG A 45 -2.24 -14.10 -5.12
CA ARG A 45 -1.07 -14.01 -4.24
C ARG A 45 -1.39 -13.22 -2.98
N GLU A 46 -0.95 -13.73 -1.84
CA GLU A 46 -1.15 -13.09 -0.54
C GLU A 46 0.06 -12.24 -0.13
N TYR A 47 -0.24 -11.13 0.53
CA TYR A 47 0.75 -10.25 1.14
C TYR A 47 0.31 -9.88 2.54
N ARG A 48 1.25 -9.92 3.48
CA ARG A 48 1.07 -9.51 4.86
C ARG A 48 1.41 -8.04 5.01
N VAL A 49 0.56 -7.28 5.69
CA VAL A 49 0.87 -5.89 6.05
C VAL A 49 1.87 -5.90 7.21
N THR A 50 3.06 -5.35 6.98
CA THR A 50 4.14 -5.30 7.98
C THR A 50 4.27 -3.93 8.63
N GLY A 51 3.73 -2.87 8.02
CA GLY A 51 3.73 -1.53 8.62
C GLY A 51 2.67 -0.59 8.04
N SER A 52 2.31 0.43 8.81
CA SER A 52 1.40 1.50 8.42
C SER A 52 1.91 2.84 8.96
N TYR A 53 1.94 3.86 8.10
CA TYR A 53 2.49 5.18 8.39
C TYR A 53 1.51 6.27 7.92
N ASN A 54 1.42 7.37 8.68
CA ASN A 54 0.54 8.49 8.37
C ASN A 54 1.07 9.42 7.27
N GLY A 55 2.27 9.16 6.76
CA GLY A 55 2.94 10.00 5.78
C GLY A 55 4.35 9.54 5.50
N PHE A 56 4.99 10.19 4.53
CA PHE A 56 6.37 9.92 4.13
C PHE A 56 7.02 11.20 3.61
N PHE A 57 8.35 11.24 3.64
CA PHE A 57 9.11 12.29 2.98
C PHE A 57 9.38 11.91 1.52
N GLU A 58 9.15 12.86 0.63
CA GLU A 58 9.46 12.78 -0.79
C GLU A 58 10.46 13.87 -1.15
N HIS A 59 11.48 13.51 -1.92
CA HIS A 59 12.38 14.49 -2.52
C HIS A 59 11.81 14.94 -3.86
N SER A 60 11.70 16.26 -4.05
CA SER A 60 11.24 16.83 -5.31
C SER A 60 12.41 16.99 -6.27
N SER A 61 12.30 16.34 -7.44
CA SER A 61 13.28 16.48 -8.51
C SER A 61 13.28 17.88 -9.15
N ASP A 62 12.21 18.66 -8.98
CA ASP A 62 12.05 19.97 -9.63
C ASP A 62 12.87 21.06 -8.94
N ASN A 63 13.01 20.99 -7.62
CA ASN A 63 13.68 22.04 -6.83
C ASN A 63 14.66 21.51 -5.78
N GLY A 64 14.81 20.19 -5.64
CA GLY A 64 15.74 19.56 -4.70
C GLY A 64 15.28 19.58 -3.24
N GLU A 65 14.09 20.10 -2.94
CA GLU A 65 13.57 20.17 -1.57
C GLU A 65 12.97 18.84 -1.11
N LYS A 66 12.72 18.73 0.20
CA LYS A 66 12.06 17.57 0.82
C LYS A 66 10.69 17.98 1.34
N TYR A 67 9.65 17.28 0.91
CA TYR A 67 8.28 17.51 1.34
C TYR A 67 7.77 16.35 2.17
N TYR A 68 7.15 16.65 3.30
CA TYR A 68 6.36 15.66 4.02
C TYR A 68 4.98 15.55 3.39
N ARG A 69 4.64 14.36 2.88
CA ARG A 69 3.31 14.03 2.37
C ARG A 69 2.51 13.38 3.49
N THR A 70 1.33 13.92 3.79
CA THR A 70 0.36 13.32 4.74
C THR A 70 -0.44 12.16 4.12
N LYS A 71 0.04 11.59 3.02
CA LYS A 71 -0.56 10.46 2.32
C LYS A 71 -0.17 9.17 3.02
N ARG A 72 -1.16 8.39 3.45
CA ARG A 72 -0.97 7.18 4.25
C ARG A 72 -0.16 6.14 3.44
N ALA A 73 0.85 5.55 4.06
CA ALA A 73 1.72 4.55 3.43
C ALA A 73 1.64 3.21 4.17
N TYR A 74 1.59 2.12 3.42
CA TYR A 74 1.60 0.76 3.95
C TYR A 74 2.78 -0.02 3.37
N ILE A 75 3.42 -0.82 4.22
CA ILE A 75 4.42 -1.79 3.80
C ILE A 75 3.77 -3.16 3.86
N VAL A 76 3.93 -3.93 2.79
CA VAL A 76 3.49 -5.30 2.69
C VAL A 76 4.64 -6.21 2.33
N GLU A 77 4.52 -7.48 2.65
CA GLU A 77 5.51 -8.51 2.35
C GLU A 77 4.78 -9.71 1.77
N LYS A 78 5.27 -10.23 0.64
CA LYS A 78 4.75 -11.47 0.07
C LYS A 78 4.94 -12.59 1.09
N THR A 79 3.85 -13.31 1.37
CA THR A 79 3.83 -14.47 2.26
C THR A 79 4.16 -15.77 1.55
#